data_AF-A0A8T3LTP3-F1
#
_entry.id   AF-A0A8T3LTP3-F1
#
_cell.length_a   1.000
_cell.length_b   1.000
_cell.length_c   1.000
_cell.angle_alpha   90.00
_cell.angle_beta   90.00
_cell.angle_gamma   90.00
#
_symmetry.space_group_name_H-M   'P 1'
#
loop_
_entity.id
_entity.type
_entity.pdbx_description
1 polymer ?
#
loop_
_entity_poly.entity_id
_entity_poly.type
_entity_poly.pdbx_seq_one_letter_code
_entity_poly.pdbx_strand_id
1 'polypeptide(L)'
;DELQARLDLANVAQADALVSIHINAPSEGGQRIEIAFSETFYTDETPWGEAATARLAEAVQAGVVEHLGPLADYERGDRGITAHNFYLVAPPLLELTPEREDPLKQPTRGGLMPVVLAEVGSITLRSEHDLLASIEGQQAVADGLLDGLTDYFSERTLAARISLAGTTGGEAPRAVGGEGPLFRAQDAPAGRVSLRLTNTGAAAWPSDTELVAGWTVSDQPYLAVAPTRLVALPAEVPSLGPGESAVVSVELPPAPSGRSLAWISLMTDDSTIADHGSPALQLASKVP
;
A
#
# COMPACT_ATOMS: atom_id res chain seq x y z
N ASP A 1 -3.59 18.90 -0.54
CA ASP A 1 -3.56 18.12 -1.79
C ASP A 1 -4.42 16.89 -1.59
N GLU A 2 -5.40 16.68 -2.46
CA GLU A 2 -6.39 15.60 -2.35
C GLU A 2 -5.80 14.23 -2.74
N LEU A 3 -4.88 14.18 -3.71
CA LEU A 3 -4.23 12.94 -4.13
C LEU A 3 -3.28 12.42 -3.05
N GLN A 4 -2.47 13.31 -2.45
CA GLN A 4 -1.59 12.96 -1.34
C GLN A 4 -2.37 12.39 -0.15
N ALA A 5 -3.57 12.92 0.14
CA ALA A 5 -4.38 12.46 1.26
C ALA A 5 -4.81 10.99 1.11
N ARG A 6 -4.98 10.49 -0.12
CA ARG A 6 -5.30 9.07 -0.39
C ARG A 6 -4.14 8.16 -0.01
N LEU A 7 -2.91 8.55 -0.36
CA LEU A 7 -1.69 7.84 0.04
C LEU A 7 -1.46 7.92 1.55
N ASP A 8 -1.59 9.11 2.13
CA ASP A 8 -1.42 9.32 3.57
C ASP A 8 -2.41 8.44 4.37
N LEU A 9 -3.67 8.32 3.90
CA LEU A 9 -4.67 7.44 4.50
C LEU A 9 -4.23 5.97 4.45
N ALA A 10 -3.84 5.46 3.28
CA ALA A 10 -3.42 4.06 3.12
C ALA A 10 -2.17 3.74 3.96
N ASN A 11 -1.21 4.66 4.02
CA ASN A 11 0.01 4.52 4.80
C ASN A 11 -0.28 4.45 6.30
N VAL A 12 -1.10 5.36 6.83
CA VAL A 12 -1.47 5.37 8.26
C VAL A 12 -2.40 4.21 8.61
N ALA A 13 -3.21 3.73 7.67
CA ALA A 13 -4.03 2.53 7.83
C ALA A 13 -3.20 1.24 7.79
N GLN A 14 -1.91 1.32 7.43
CA GLN A 14 -1.03 0.17 7.23
C GLN A 14 -1.66 -0.86 6.28
N ALA A 15 -2.18 -0.38 5.15
CA ALA A 15 -2.76 -1.24 4.13
C ALA A 15 -1.70 -2.18 3.56
N ASP A 16 -2.04 -3.46 3.36
CA ASP A 16 -1.11 -4.45 2.80
C ASP A 16 -0.91 -4.27 1.28
N ALA A 17 -1.85 -3.57 0.64
CA ALA A 17 -1.84 -3.17 -0.76
C ALA A 17 -2.79 -1.96 -0.94
N LEU A 18 -2.61 -1.20 -2.02
CA LEU A 18 -3.53 -0.16 -2.45
C LEU A 18 -3.85 -0.31 -3.93
N VAL A 19 -5.14 -0.37 -4.27
CA VAL A 19 -5.63 -0.39 -5.66
C VAL A 19 -6.42 0.88 -5.90
N SER A 20 -5.95 1.73 -6.82
CA SER A 20 -6.72 2.87 -7.32
C SER A 20 -7.50 2.45 -8.55
N ILE A 21 -8.83 2.48 -8.49
CA ILE A 21 -9.71 2.03 -9.57
C ILE A 21 -10.09 3.23 -10.45
N HIS A 22 -9.81 3.14 -11.74
CA HIS A 22 -10.04 4.18 -12.73
C HIS A 22 -10.72 3.63 -13.99
N ILE A 23 -11.27 4.54 -14.80
CA ILE A 23 -11.82 4.22 -16.13
C ILE A 23 -11.14 5.15 -17.14
N ASN A 24 -10.58 4.57 -18.20
CA ASN A 24 -9.71 5.28 -19.10
C ASN A 24 -10.49 6.14 -20.11
N ALA A 25 -9.90 7.24 -20.54
CA ALA A 25 -10.43 8.13 -21.57
C ALA A 25 -9.36 8.45 -22.64
N PRO A 26 -8.93 7.46 -23.45
CA PRO A 26 -7.84 7.61 -24.40
C PRO A 26 -8.16 8.66 -25.49
N SER A 27 -7.14 9.43 -25.84
CA SER A 27 -7.19 10.39 -26.95
C SER A 27 -5.87 10.43 -27.70
N GLU A 28 -5.91 10.66 -29.02
CA GLU A 28 -4.75 10.81 -29.89
C GLU A 28 -4.91 12.07 -30.73
N GLY A 29 -3.88 12.92 -30.79
CA GLY A 29 -3.95 14.21 -31.49
C GLY A 29 -5.06 15.14 -30.99
N GLY A 30 -5.48 14.99 -29.73
CA GLY A 30 -6.61 15.72 -29.14
C GLY A 30 -8.00 15.19 -29.53
N GLN A 31 -8.07 14.08 -30.26
CA GLN A 31 -9.33 13.42 -30.62
C GLN A 31 -9.56 12.18 -29.75
N ARG A 32 -10.80 11.99 -29.30
CA ARG A 32 -11.24 10.78 -28.60
C ARG A 32 -11.08 9.57 -29.52
N ILE A 33 -10.46 8.50 -29.01
CA ILE A 33 -10.38 7.22 -29.72
C ILE A 33 -11.46 6.30 -29.15
N GLU A 34 -12.34 5.77 -29.99
CA GLU A 34 -13.34 4.77 -29.58
C GLU A 34 -12.68 3.40 -29.48
N ILE A 35 -12.35 2.98 -28.26
CA ILE A 35 -11.68 1.70 -28.00
C ILE A 35 -12.10 1.20 -26.61
N ALA A 36 -12.11 -0.11 -26.43
CA ALA A 36 -12.29 -0.75 -25.13
C ALA A 36 -11.02 -1.53 -24.76
N PHE A 37 -10.47 -1.27 -23.57
CA PHE A 37 -9.35 -2.04 -23.03
C PHE A 37 -9.23 -1.85 -21.52
N SER A 38 -8.57 -2.80 -20.85
CA SER A 38 -8.01 -2.61 -19.50
C SER A 38 -6.49 -2.53 -19.51
N GLU A 39 -5.94 -1.81 -18.55
CA GLU A 39 -4.50 -1.69 -18.31
C GLU A 39 -4.26 -1.41 -16.82
N THR A 40 -3.27 -2.04 -16.23
CA THR A 40 -2.91 -1.80 -14.82
C THR A 40 -1.52 -1.22 -14.70
N PHE A 41 -1.41 -0.07 -14.03
CA PHE A 41 -0.18 0.69 -13.86
C PHE A 41 0.42 0.47 -12.49
N TYR A 42 1.75 0.45 -12.44
CA TYR A 42 2.52 0.31 -11.20
C TYR A 42 3.85 1.06 -11.30
N THR A 43 4.64 1.05 -10.23
CA THR A 43 6.05 1.46 -10.26
C THR A 43 6.96 0.31 -9.80
N ASP A 44 8.09 0.17 -10.46
CA ASP A 44 9.19 -0.73 -10.08
C ASP A 44 10.26 -0.03 -9.22
N GLU A 45 10.18 1.29 -9.05
CA GLU A 45 11.18 2.12 -8.36
C GLU A 45 11.19 1.98 -6.82
N THR A 46 10.24 1.22 -6.23
CA THR A 46 10.21 0.93 -4.79
C THR A 46 10.99 -0.36 -4.46
N PRO A 47 11.47 -0.57 -3.21
CA PRO A 47 12.19 -1.80 -2.84
C PRO A 47 11.43 -3.10 -3.15
N TRP A 48 10.10 -3.06 -3.10
CA TRP A 48 9.20 -4.17 -3.43
C TRP A 48 8.57 -4.06 -4.83
N GLY A 49 9.01 -3.10 -5.66
CA GLY A 49 8.37 -2.72 -6.92
C GLY A 49 8.41 -3.83 -7.97
N GLU A 50 9.63 -4.22 -8.38
CA GLU A 50 9.85 -5.27 -9.39
C GLU A 50 9.23 -6.63 -9.01
N ALA A 51 9.11 -6.93 -7.72
CA ALA A 51 8.66 -8.25 -7.24
C ALA A 51 7.21 -8.26 -6.73
N ALA A 52 6.86 -7.41 -5.77
CA ALA A 52 5.53 -7.44 -5.15
C ALA A 52 4.53 -6.56 -5.91
N THR A 53 4.89 -5.34 -6.29
CA THR A 53 3.96 -4.44 -6.98
C THR A 53 3.66 -4.92 -8.40
N ALA A 54 4.65 -5.40 -9.14
CA ALA A 54 4.44 -6.01 -10.46
C ALA A 54 3.46 -7.20 -10.38
N ARG A 55 3.65 -8.12 -9.43
CA ARG A 55 2.73 -9.25 -9.22
C ARG A 55 1.31 -8.81 -8.83
N LEU A 56 1.17 -7.80 -7.97
CA LEU A 56 -0.13 -7.22 -7.66
C LEU A 56 -0.80 -6.67 -8.94
N ALA A 57 -0.05 -5.99 -9.79
CA ALA A 57 -0.57 -5.45 -11.05
C ALA A 57 -1.01 -6.57 -12.01
N GLU A 58 -0.21 -7.64 -12.13
CA GLU A 58 -0.52 -8.80 -12.97
C GLU A 58 -1.81 -9.48 -12.49
N ALA A 59 -1.93 -9.76 -11.19
CA ALA A 59 -3.09 -10.43 -10.62
C ALA A 59 -4.36 -9.57 -10.76
N VAL A 60 -4.27 -8.26 -10.49
CA VAL A 60 -5.39 -7.32 -10.67
C VAL A 60 -5.82 -7.23 -12.14
N GLN A 61 -4.87 -7.13 -13.07
CA GLN A 61 -5.18 -7.08 -14.51
C GLN A 61 -5.84 -8.38 -14.96
N ALA A 62 -5.29 -9.54 -14.57
CA ALA A 62 -5.81 -10.85 -14.94
C ALA A 62 -7.25 -11.03 -14.47
N GLY A 63 -7.55 -10.71 -13.20
CA GLY A 63 -8.90 -10.81 -12.66
C GLY A 63 -9.90 -9.89 -13.37
N VAL A 64 -9.52 -8.64 -13.66
CA VAL A 64 -10.39 -7.71 -14.43
C VAL A 64 -10.69 -8.25 -15.83
N VAL A 65 -9.68 -8.78 -16.54
CA VAL A 65 -9.85 -9.35 -17.88
C VAL A 65 -10.73 -10.58 -17.86
N GLU A 66 -10.51 -11.49 -16.91
CA GLU A 66 -11.26 -12.74 -16.77
C GLU A 66 -12.74 -12.50 -16.53
N HIS A 67 -13.10 -11.53 -15.67
CA HIS A 67 -14.49 -11.29 -15.29
C HIS A 67 -15.25 -10.39 -16.27
N LEU A 68 -14.62 -9.39 -16.88
CA LEU A 68 -15.29 -8.54 -17.87
C LEU A 68 -15.37 -9.17 -19.26
N GLY A 69 -14.37 -9.97 -19.65
CA GLY A 69 -14.28 -10.55 -20.99
C GLY A 69 -15.55 -11.30 -21.44
N PRO A 70 -16.12 -12.19 -20.62
CA PRO A 70 -17.35 -12.93 -20.97
C PRO A 70 -18.60 -12.08 -21.14
N LEU A 71 -18.62 -10.85 -20.60
CA LEU A 71 -19.77 -9.94 -20.68
C LEU A 71 -19.72 -9.01 -21.90
N ALA A 72 -18.55 -8.86 -22.52
CA ALA A 72 -18.37 -8.01 -23.68
C ALA A 72 -18.81 -8.73 -24.98
N ASP A 73 -19.75 -8.16 -25.71
CA ASP A 73 -20.16 -8.60 -27.05
C ASP A 73 -19.42 -7.85 -28.17
N TYR A 74 -18.36 -7.12 -27.82
CA TYR A 74 -17.48 -6.33 -28.67
C TYR A 74 -16.00 -6.67 -28.40
N GLU A 75 -15.11 -6.23 -29.29
CA GLU A 75 -13.68 -6.40 -29.11
C GLU A 75 -13.16 -5.54 -27.96
N ARG A 76 -12.60 -6.19 -26.93
CA ARG A 76 -11.98 -5.55 -25.78
C ARG A 76 -10.52 -6.00 -25.68
N GLY A 77 -9.60 -5.03 -25.68
CA GLY A 77 -8.18 -5.30 -25.56
C GLY A 77 -7.72 -5.56 -24.13
N ASP A 78 -6.80 -6.48 -23.95
CA ASP A 78 -5.97 -6.57 -22.75
C ASP A 78 -4.61 -5.92 -23.07
N ARG A 79 -4.30 -4.80 -22.40
CA ARG A 79 -3.00 -4.13 -22.55
C ARG A 79 -1.95 -4.59 -21.56
N GLY A 80 -2.31 -5.53 -20.66
CA GLY A 80 -1.42 -6.03 -19.64
C GLY A 80 -1.13 -4.99 -18.56
N ILE A 81 0.12 -5.02 -18.09
CA ILE A 81 0.64 -4.13 -17.05
C ILE A 81 1.70 -3.19 -17.60
N THR A 82 1.76 -1.98 -17.05
CA THR A 82 2.73 -0.96 -17.46
C THR A 82 3.38 -0.31 -16.25
N ALA A 83 4.70 -0.34 -16.17
CA ALA A 83 5.46 0.46 -15.21
C ALA A 83 5.38 1.94 -15.64
N HIS A 84 4.61 2.75 -14.91
CA HIS A 84 4.42 4.17 -15.18
C HIS A 84 4.13 4.95 -13.91
N ASN A 85 4.85 6.05 -13.70
CA ASN A 85 4.79 6.86 -12.49
C ASN A 85 3.63 7.87 -12.51
N PHE A 86 2.38 7.38 -12.51
CA PHE A 86 1.24 8.22 -12.13
C PHE A 86 1.34 8.60 -10.65
N TYR A 87 0.81 9.78 -10.28
CA TYR A 87 0.93 10.33 -8.92
C TYR A 87 0.68 9.31 -7.80
N LEU A 88 -0.37 8.48 -7.90
CA LEU A 88 -0.73 7.51 -6.85
C LEU A 88 0.20 6.30 -6.79
N VAL A 89 0.88 5.94 -7.87
CA VAL A 89 1.80 4.78 -7.89
C VAL A 89 3.26 5.21 -7.80
N ALA A 90 3.58 6.46 -8.13
CA ALA A 90 4.96 6.92 -8.18
C ALA A 90 5.62 6.93 -6.80
N PRO A 91 6.94 6.68 -6.72
CA PRO A 91 7.69 7.01 -5.52
C PRO A 91 7.72 8.55 -5.33
N PRO A 92 8.01 9.03 -4.10
CA PRO A 92 8.16 10.47 -3.90
C PRO A 92 9.35 10.98 -4.72
N LEU A 93 9.21 12.18 -5.30
CA LEU A 93 10.30 12.79 -6.05
C LEU A 93 11.42 13.22 -5.09
N LEU A 94 12.57 12.55 -5.16
CA LEU A 94 13.77 12.96 -4.43
C LEU A 94 14.55 14.03 -5.21
N GLU A 95 14.58 13.94 -6.55
CA GLU A 95 15.29 14.85 -7.45
C GLU A 95 14.54 14.98 -8.80
N LEU A 96 14.50 16.18 -9.39
CA LEU A 96 13.95 16.40 -10.74
C LEU A 96 14.82 15.71 -11.79
N THR A 97 14.21 14.93 -12.67
CA THR A 97 14.89 14.31 -13.83
C THR A 97 14.22 14.76 -15.14
N PRO A 98 14.87 14.64 -16.31
CA PRO A 98 14.22 14.91 -17.60
C PRO A 98 12.92 14.11 -17.83
N GLU A 99 12.80 12.95 -17.20
CA GLU A 99 11.61 12.10 -17.25
C GLU A 99 10.52 12.54 -16.24
N ARG A 100 10.89 13.37 -15.26
CA ARG A 100 10.04 13.85 -14.16
C ARG A 100 10.28 15.34 -13.90
N GLU A 101 10.02 16.15 -14.93
CA GLU A 101 10.28 17.60 -14.89
C GLU A 101 9.29 18.39 -14.00
N ASP A 102 8.13 17.80 -13.69
CA ASP A 102 7.06 18.46 -12.94
C ASP A 102 6.90 17.85 -11.54
N PRO A 103 7.38 18.52 -10.47
CA PRO A 103 7.26 18.02 -9.10
C PRO A 103 5.82 18.01 -8.59
N LEU A 104 4.88 18.72 -9.24
CA LEU A 104 3.47 18.73 -8.86
C LEU A 104 2.73 17.47 -9.31
N LYS A 105 3.31 16.70 -10.24
CA LYS A 105 2.76 15.42 -10.71
C LYS A 105 3.27 14.22 -9.92
N GLN A 106 4.03 14.48 -8.86
CA GLN A 106 4.65 13.46 -8.03
C GLN A 106 4.15 13.58 -6.59
N PRO A 107 3.98 12.46 -5.87
CA PRO A 107 3.61 12.52 -4.48
C PRO A 107 4.76 13.10 -3.66
N THR A 108 4.41 13.87 -2.62
CA THR A 108 5.39 14.27 -1.59
C THR A 108 5.76 13.07 -0.71
N ARG A 109 4.85 12.11 -0.56
CA ARG A 109 5.06 10.85 0.16
C ARG A 109 4.41 9.71 -0.62
N GLY A 110 5.21 8.74 -1.06
CA GLY A 110 4.72 7.56 -1.78
C GLY A 110 4.01 6.55 -0.87
N GLY A 111 3.57 5.45 -1.47
CA GLY A 111 3.03 4.30 -0.74
C GLY A 111 4.10 3.56 0.04
N LEU A 112 3.75 3.06 1.23
CA LEU A 112 4.58 2.17 2.06
C LEU A 112 4.25 0.69 1.84
N MET A 113 3.41 0.42 0.84
CA MET A 113 2.93 -0.89 0.42
C MET A 113 2.94 -0.96 -1.11
N PRO A 114 2.69 -2.14 -1.70
CA PRO A 114 2.44 -2.27 -3.13
C PRO A 114 1.19 -1.46 -3.55
N VAL A 115 1.36 -0.56 -4.51
CA VAL A 115 0.30 0.32 -5.02
C VAL A 115 0.16 0.14 -6.53
N VAL A 116 -1.08 -0.05 -6.99
CA VAL A 116 -1.42 -0.12 -8.42
C VAL A 116 -2.56 0.82 -8.76
N LEU A 117 -2.62 1.25 -10.02
CA LEU A 117 -3.74 1.96 -10.61
C LEU A 117 -4.32 1.10 -11.74
N ALA A 118 -5.52 0.59 -11.53
CA ALA A 118 -6.22 -0.24 -12.51
C ALA A 118 -7.17 0.62 -13.34
N GLU A 119 -6.87 0.79 -14.62
CA GLU A 119 -7.83 1.28 -15.61
C GLU A 119 -8.68 0.09 -16.05
N VAL A 120 -9.83 -0.12 -15.42
CA VAL A 120 -10.63 -1.35 -15.55
C VAL A 120 -11.37 -1.46 -16.89
N GLY A 121 -11.30 -0.44 -17.72
CA GLY A 121 -11.99 -0.35 -18.99
C GLY A 121 -11.84 1.06 -19.57
N SER A 122 -12.55 1.36 -20.65
CA SER A 122 -12.55 2.70 -21.25
C SER A 122 -13.95 3.25 -21.48
N ILE A 123 -14.13 4.53 -21.13
CA ILE A 123 -15.39 5.25 -21.33
C ILE A 123 -15.59 5.71 -22.79
N THR A 124 -14.59 5.51 -23.65
CA THR A 124 -14.59 6.11 -24.98
C THR A 124 -15.33 5.29 -26.04
N LEU A 125 -15.46 3.97 -25.86
CA LEU A 125 -16.40 3.14 -26.63
C LEU A 125 -17.76 3.10 -25.92
N ARG A 126 -18.86 3.33 -26.64
CA ARG A 126 -20.19 3.41 -26.04
C ARG A 126 -20.63 2.11 -25.36
N SER A 127 -20.37 0.96 -25.99
CA SER A 127 -20.72 -0.35 -25.44
C SER A 127 -19.96 -0.68 -24.16
N GLU A 128 -18.65 -0.38 -24.09
CA GLU A 128 -17.85 -0.52 -22.87
C GLU A 128 -18.31 0.42 -21.75
N HIS A 129 -18.60 1.68 -22.07
CA HIS A 129 -19.21 2.59 -21.10
C HIS A 129 -20.52 2.02 -20.54
N ASP A 130 -21.39 1.49 -21.40
CA ASP A 130 -22.69 0.95 -20.97
C ASP A 130 -22.52 -0.32 -20.12
N LEU A 131 -21.53 -1.17 -20.43
CA LEU A 131 -21.15 -2.32 -19.59
C LEU A 131 -20.65 -1.86 -18.21
N LEU A 132 -19.67 -0.95 -18.15
CA LEU A 132 -19.10 -0.44 -16.89
C LEU A 132 -20.11 0.34 -16.03
N ALA A 133 -21.11 0.94 -16.66
CA ALA A 133 -22.21 1.62 -15.96
C ALA A 133 -23.30 0.63 -15.45
N SER A 134 -23.33 -0.59 -15.97
CA SER A 134 -24.29 -1.61 -15.57
C SER A 134 -23.93 -2.24 -14.23
N ILE A 135 -24.94 -2.78 -13.53
CA ILE A 135 -24.73 -3.54 -12.29
C ILE A 135 -23.86 -4.77 -12.54
N GLU A 136 -24.10 -5.47 -13.66
CA GLU A 136 -23.37 -6.70 -14.00
C GLU A 136 -21.89 -6.41 -14.29
N GLY A 137 -21.58 -5.35 -15.05
CA GLY A 137 -20.21 -4.93 -15.29
C GLY A 137 -19.51 -4.42 -14.03
N GLN A 138 -20.20 -3.68 -13.15
CA GLN A 138 -19.64 -3.26 -11.86
C GLN A 138 -19.34 -4.45 -10.95
N GLN A 139 -20.24 -5.44 -10.93
CA GLN A 139 -20.04 -6.68 -10.17
C GLN A 139 -18.85 -7.47 -10.74
N ALA A 140 -18.75 -7.62 -12.05
CA ALA A 140 -17.61 -8.27 -12.69
C ALA A 140 -16.27 -7.57 -12.40
N VAL A 141 -16.22 -6.23 -12.42
CA VAL A 141 -15.02 -5.50 -11.98
C VAL A 141 -14.72 -5.80 -10.52
N ALA A 142 -15.71 -5.74 -9.63
CA ALA A 142 -15.50 -5.98 -8.21
C ALA A 142 -15.00 -7.41 -7.92
N ASP A 143 -15.59 -8.42 -8.57
CA ASP A 143 -15.19 -9.82 -8.44
C ASP A 143 -13.79 -10.05 -9.03
N GLY A 144 -13.48 -9.47 -10.19
CA GLY A 144 -12.14 -9.55 -10.78
C GLY A 144 -11.06 -8.90 -9.91
N LEU A 145 -11.35 -7.75 -9.30
CA LEU A 145 -10.44 -7.12 -8.34
C LEU A 145 -10.26 -7.95 -7.07
N LEU A 146 -11.33 -8.58 -6.57
CA LEU A 146 -11.28 -9.45 -5.39
C LEU A 146 -10.46 -10.71 -5.66
N ASP A 147 -10.66 -11.37 -6.80
CA ASP A 147 -9.91 -12.56 -7.19
C ASP A 147 -8.44 -12.23 -7.39
N GLY A 148 -8.13 -11.15 -8.12
CA GLY A 148 -6.75 -10.69 -8.30
C GLY A 148 -6.04 -10.34 -6.98
N LEU A 149 -6.75 -9.69 -6.04
CA LEU A 149 -6.21 -9.44 -4.70
C LEU A 149 -6.00 -10.74 -3.92
N THR A 150 -6.95 -11.68 -4.00
CA THR A 150 -6.87 -12.98 -3.32
C THR A 150 -5.69 -13.78 -3.81
N ASP A 151 -5.50 -13.85 -5.13
CA ASP A 151 -4.36 -14.51 -5.77
C ASP A 151 -3.05 -13.87 -5.31
N TYR A 152 -2.94 -12.55 -5.41
CA TYR A 152 -1.77 -11.81 -4.94
C TYR A 152 -1.42 -12.12 -3.47
N PHE A 153 -2.40 -12.04 -2.56
CA PHE A 153 -2.16 -12.30 -1.14
C PHE A 153 -1.83 -13.77 -0.86
N SER A 154 -2.38 -14.71 -1.63
CA SER A 154 -2.10 -16.14 -1.48
C SER A 154 -0.64 -16.52 -1.78
N GLU A 155 0.06 -15.71 -2.58
CA GLU A 155 1.46 -15.92 -2.95
C GLU A 155 2.47 -15.16 -2.06
N ARG A 156 1.99 -14.29 -1.15
CA ARG A 156 2.86 -13.55 -0.24
C ARG A 156 3.31 -14.45 0.90
N THR A 157 4.39 -15.20 0.71
CA THR A 157 4.93 -16.10 1.73
C THR A 157 5.27 -15.38 3.04
N LEU A 158 5.89 -14.20 2.96
CA LEU A 158 6.27 -13.37 4.10
C LEU A 158 5.50 -12.05 4.07
N ALA A 159 4.54 -11.90 4.97
CA ALA A 159 3.85 -10.64 5.23
C ALA A 159 3.36 -10.59 6.68
N ALA A 160 3.23 -9.38 7.21
CA ALA A 160 2.75 -9.20 8.56
C ALA A 160 2.10 -7.84 8.76
N ARG A 161 1.15 -7.79 9.69
CA ARG A 161 0.57 -6.56 10.20
C ARG A 161 0.92 -6.41 11.68
N ILE A 162 1.43 -5.24 12.03
CA ILE A 162 1.69 -4.84 13.42
C ILE A 162 0.76 -3.69 13.75
N SER A 163 -0.02 -3.80 14.83
CA SER A 163 -0.96 -2.76 15.28
C SER A 163 -0.92 -2.62 16.79
N LEU A 164 -1.55 -1.58 17.34
CA LEU A 164 -1.79 -1.51 18.79
C LEU A 164 -2.88 -2.52 19.15
N ALA A 165 -2.69 -3.28 20.24
CA ALA A 165 -3.60 -4.38 20.57
C ALA A 165 -5.05 -3.94 20.85
N GLY A 166 -5.25 -2.68 21.27
CA GLY A 166 -6.54 -2.06 21.57
C GLY A 166 -7.22 -1.39 20.38
N THR A 167 -6.60 -1.35 19.20
CA THR A 167 -7.24 -0.87 17.97
C THR A 167 -7.90 -2.03 17.24
N THR A 168 -9.15 -1.86 16.81
CA THR A 168 -9.80 -2.82 15.92
C THR A 168 -9.10 -2.76 14.55
N GLY A 169 -8.61 -3.90 14.05
CA GLY A 169 -8.03 -3.95 12.71
C GLY A 169 -9.07 -3.56 11.65
N GLY A 170 -8.66 -2.75 10.67
CA GLY A 170 -9.53 -2.32 9.57
C GLY A 170 -10.34 -1.04 9.83
N GLU A 171 -10.25 -0.42 11.01
CA GLU A 171 -10.81 0.93 11.19
C GLU A 171 -10.00 1.96 10.41
N ALA A 172 -10.69 2.73 9.55
CA ALA A 172 -10.06 3.80 8.82
C ALA A 172 -9.49 4.86 9.78
N PRO A 173 -8.22 5.28 9.61
CA PRO A 173 -7.67 6.40 10.35
C PRO A 173 -8.56 7.63 10.24
N ARG A 174 -8.77 8.32 11.37
CA ARG A 174 -9.55 9.57 11.37
C ARG A 174 -8.67 10.72 10.92
N ALA A 175 -9.20 11.54 10.02
CA ALA A 175 -8.56 12.79 9.66
C ALA A 175 -8.43 13.69 10.91
N VAL A 176 -7.26 14.29 11.07
CA VAL A 176 -7.00 15.25 12.15
C VAL A 176 -7.17 16.67 11.61
N GLY A 177 -7.87 17.51 12.36
CA GLY A 177 -8.04 18.93 12.02
C GLY A 177 -6.78 19.75 12.28
N GLY A 178 -6.70 20.93 11.66
CA GLY A 178 -5.60 21.89 11.82
C GLY A 178 -4.82 22.15 10.53
N GLU A 179 -3.72 22.88 10.64
CA GLU A 179 -2.78 23.08 9.54
C GLU A 179 -1.83 21.86 9.46
N GLY A 180 -1.75 21.23 8.28
CA GLY A 180 -0.86 20.09 8.03
C GLY A 180 -1.55 18.89 7.36
N PRO A 181 -0.85 17.75 7.24
CA PRO A 181 -1.42 16.52 6.69
C PRO A 181 -2.61 16.00 7.53
N LEU A 182 -3.67 15.58 6.85
CA LEU A 182 -4.89 15.07 7.49
C LEU A 182 -4.66 13.74 8.21
N PHE A 183 -3.75 12.91 7.72
CA PHE A 183 -3.43 11.61 8.29
C PHE A 183 -1.97 11.60 8.75
N ARG A 184 -1.77 11.18 10.01
CA ARG A 184 -0.46 11.14 10.67
C ARG A 184 -0.39 9.96 11.63
N ALA A 185 0.82 9.52 11.94
CA ALA A 185 1.07 8.49 12.95
C ALA A 185 0.42 8.88 14.28
N GLN A 186 -0.20 7.90 14.93
CA GLN A 186 -0.80 8.07 16.25
C GLN A 186 0.27 8.21 17.34
N ASP A 187 -0.07 8.87 18.45
CA ASP A 187 0.86 9.00 19.57
C ASP A 187 1.19 7.64 20.20
N ALA A 188 2.45 7.45 20.57
CA ALA A 188 2.89 6.29 21.34
C ALA A 188 2.20 6.28 22.72
N PRO A 189 1.65 5.12 23.15
CA PRO A 189 1.19 4.95 24.52
C PRO A 189 2.31 5.20 25.54
N ALA A 190 1.95 5.67 26.74
CA ALA A 190 2.93 5.83 27.81
C ALA A 190 3.34 4.47 28.38
N GLY A 191 4.65 4.27 28.59
CA GLY A 191 5.19 3.04 29.18
C GLY A 191 5.22 1.87 28.20
N ARG A 192 4.84 0.67 28.68
CA ARG A 192 4.83 -0.55 27.85
C ARG A 192 3.74 -0.46 26.78
N VAL A 193 4.09 -0.82 25.57
CA VAL A 193 3.19 -0.85 24.41
C VAL A 193 2.71 -2.29 24.19
N SER A 194 1.39 -2.47 24.07
CA SER A 194 0.81 -3.77 23.69
C SER A 194 0.60 -3.78 22.17
N LEU A 195 1.34 -4.65 21.49
CA LEU A 195 1.33 -4.79 20.04
C LEU A 195 0.60 -6.06 19.65
N ARG A 196 -0.31 -5.98 18.68
CA ARG A 196 -0.89 -7.13 18.00
C ARG A 196 -0.05 -7.39 16.75
N LEU A 197 0.53 -8.58 16.70
CA LEU A 197 1.23 -9.12 15.54
C LEU A 197 0.26 -10.06 14.84
N THR A 198 0.07 -9.89 13.53
CA THR A 198 -0.80 -10.72 12.70
C THR A 198 0.00 -11.21 11.51
N ASN A 199 0.07 -12.52 11.30
CA ASN A 199 0.65 -13.09 10.09
C ASN A 199 -0.34 -12.95 8.93
N THR A 200 -0.05 -12.02 8.02
CA THR A 200 -0.84 -11.79 6.80
C THR A 200 -0.25 -12.49 5.59
N GLY A 201 0.83 -13.26 5.77
CA GLY A 201 1.44 -14.08 4.73
C GLY A 201 0.84 -15.47 4.63
N ALA A 202 1.25 -16.18 3.57
CA ALA A 202 0.83 -17.53 3.22
C ALA A 202 1.66 -18.64 3.89
N ALA A 203 2.75 -18.29 4.58
CA ALA A 203 3.59 -19.22 5.34
C ALA A 203 3.78 -18.73 6.79
N ALA A 204 4.15 -19.65 7.68
CA ALA A 204 4.60 -19.29 9.01
C ALA A 204 5.89 -18.46 8.92
N TRP A 205 6.05 -17.48 9.82
CA TRP A 205 7.27 -16.69 9.89
C TRP A 205 8.49 -17.55 10.28
N PRO A 206 9.70 -17.22 9.79
CA PRO A 206 10.94 -17.85 10.25
C PRO A 206 11.08 -17.82 11.78
N SER A 207 11.66 -18.87 12.36
CA SER A 207 11.77 -19.00 13.83
C SER A 207 12.71 -17.99 14.48
N ASP A 208 13.58 -17.37 13.69
CA ASP A 208 14.52 -16.31 14.07
C ASP A 208 13.98 -14.89 13.80
N THR A 209 12.68 -14.77 13.49
CA THR A 209 12.02 -13.47 13.34
C THR A 209 12.12 -12.67 14.64
N GLU A 210 12.64 -11.45 14.56
CA GLU A 210 12.77 -10.54 15.70
C GLU A 210 11.84 -9.33 15.55
N LEU A 211 11.24 -8.90 16.66
CA LEU A 211 10.55 -7.61 16.70
C LEU A 211 11.59 -6.50 16.91
N VAL A 212 11.63 -5.53 16.00
CA VAL A 212 12.60 -4.43 16.03
C VAL A 212 11.92 -3.07 16.06
N ALA A 213 12.57 -2.09 16.69
CA ALA A 213 12.13 -0.71 16.62
C ALA A 213 13.27 0.31 16.59
N GLY A 214 13.00 1.50 16.06
CA GLY A 214 13.92 2.63 16.09
C GLY A 214 13.16 3.95 16.05
N TRP A 215 13.81 5.04 16.49
CA TRP A 215 13.25 6.39 16.44
C TRP A 215 14.02 7.26 15.47
N THR A 216 13.30 8.14 14.79
CA THR A 216 13.87 9.23 13.98
C THR A 216 13.21 10.55 14.37
N VAL A 217 14.01 11.59 14.62
CA VAL A 217 13.50 12.97 14.80
C VAL A 217 12.94 13.43 13.45
N SER A 218 11.66 13.82 13.43
CA SER A 218 10.99 14.19 12.18
C SER A 218 9.71 14.98 12.47
N ASP A 219 9.40 15.93 11.60
CA ASP A 219 8.13 16.67 11.56
C ASP A 219 7.15 16.10 10.52
N GLN A 220 7.54 15.06 9.78
CA GLN A 220 6.67 14.39 8.81
C GLN A 220 5.51 13.65 9.49
N PRO A 221 4.36 13.44 8.81
CA PRO A 221 3.24 12.69 9.39
C PRO A 221 3.62 11.25 9.74
N TYR A 222 4.53 10.66 8.97
CA TYR A 222 5.12 9.33 9.13
C TYR A 222 6.47 9.31 8.37
N LEU A 223 7.30 8.31 8.63
CA LEU A 223 8.59 8.06 7.96
C LEU A 223 8.35 7.32 6.65
N ALA A 224 9.07 7.72 5.60
CA ALA A 224 9.08 7.04 4.31
C ALA A 224 10.02 5.81 4.28
N VAL A 225 11.03 5.80 5.14
CA VAL A 225 12.05 4.76 5.23
C VAL A 225 12.34 4.43 6.69
N ALA A 226 12.83 3.22 6.94
CA ALA A 226 13.24 2.81 8.27
C ALA A 226 14.34 3.73 8.83
N PRO A 227 14.37 3.98 10.16
CA PRO A 227 15.52 4.56 10.83
C PRO A 227 16.81 3.78 10.53
N THR A 228 17.94 4.48 10.41
CA THR A 228 19.26 3.87 10.16
C THR A 228 19.71 2.92 11.28
N ARG A 229 19.10 3.02 12.46
CA ARG A 229 19.34 2.15 13.59
C ARG A 229 18.02 1.60 14.12
N LEU A 230 17.82 0.30 13.89
CA LEU A 230 16.81 -0.49 14.55
C LEU A 230 17.45 -1.29 15.69
N VAL A 231 16.73 -1.50 16.78
CA VAL A 231 17.14 -2.35 17.90
C VAL A 231 16.11 -3.44 18.12
N ALA A 232 16.57 -4.66 18.43
CA ALA A 232 15.71 -5.74 18.85
C ALA A 232 14.99 -5.38 20.15
N LEU A 233 13.68 -5.62 20.18
CA LEU A 233 12.86 -5.48 21.37
C LEU A 233 12.90 -6.80 22.16
N PRO A 234 13.00 -6.76 23.50
CA PRO A 234 13.05 -7.96 24.32
C PRO A 234 11.66 -8.59 24.48
N ALA A 235 11.13 -9.13 23.38
CA ALA A 235 9.86 -9.85 23.32
C ALA A 235 9.99 -11.05 22.39
N GLU A 236 9.51 -12.20 22.84
CA GLU A 236 9.41 -13.40 22.00
C GLU A 236 8.36 -13.16 20.91
N VAL A 237 8.76 -13.30 19.65
CA VAL A 237 7.82 -13.32 18.53
C VAL A 237 7.24 -14.73 18.45
N PRO A 238 5.93 -14.90 18.69
CA PRO A 238 5.32 -16.22 18.64
C PRO A 238 5.35 -16.76 17.21
N SER A 239 5.48 -18.08 17.08
CA SER A 239 5.29 -18.76 15.79
C SER A 239 3.81 -18.66 15.42
N LEU A 240 3.49 -17.82 14.44
CA LEU A 240 2.13 -17.60 13.94
C LEU A 240 1.97 -18.26 12.56
N GLY A 241 0.96 -19.11 12.41
CA GLY A 241 0.50 -19.57 11.11
C GLY A 241 -0.24 -18.47 10.34
N PRO A 242 -0.54 -18.68 9.04
CA PRO A 242 -1.32 -17.74 8.22
C PRO A 242 -2.63 -17.32 8.88
N GLY A 243 -2.88 -16.01 8.96
CA GLY A 243 -4.06 -15.41 9.57
C GLY A 243 -4.07 -15.40 11.11
N GLU A 244 -3.12 -16.06 11.77
CA GLU A 244 -3.05 -16.06 13.23
C GLU A 244 -2.56 -14.71 13.76
N SER A 245 -2.94 -14.41 15.01
CA SER A 245 -2.56 -13.17 15.68
C SER A 245 -2.19 -13.43 17.13
N ALA A 246 -1.20 -12.69 17.63
CA ALA A 246 -0.85 -12.69 19.04
C ALA A 246 -0.61 -11.26 19.54
N VAL A 247 -0.78 -11.07 20.84
CA VAL A 247 -0.48 -9.79 21.51
C VAL A 247 0.80 -9.95 22.32
N VAL A 248 1.77 -9.09 22.06
CA VAL A 248 3.03 -9.00 22.80
C VAL A 248 3.14 -7.64 23.50
N SER A 249 3.78 -7.61 24.66
CA SER A 249 4.00 -6.37 25.42
C SER A 249 5.48 -6.01 25.38
N VAL A 250 5.80 -4.83 24.85
CA VAL A 250 7.18 -4.37 24.65
C VAL A 250 7.44 -3.02 25.31
N GLU A 251 8.70 -2.74 25.60
CA GLU A 251 9.18 -1.39 25.91
C GLU A 251 9.88 -0.86 24.67
N LEU A 252 9.41 0.28 24.16
CA LEU A 252 10.09 0.94 23.06
C LEU A 252 11.41 1.55 23.57
N PRO A 253 12.45 1.64 22.73
CA PRO A 253 13.66 2.39 23.09
C PRO A 253 13.29 3.84 23.46
N PRO A 254 14.09 4.53 24.29
CA PRO A 254 13.82 5.93 24.64
C PRO A 254 13.71 6.80 23.39
N ALA A 255 12.62 7.57 23.28
CA ALA A 255 12.46 8.53 22.21
C ALA A 255 13.51 9.67 22.35
N PRO A 256 14.07 10.17 21.25
CA PRO A 256 14.95 11.34 21.29
C PRO A 256 14.18 12.61 21.70
N SER A 257 14.92 13.67 22.05
CA SER A 257 14.32 14.98 22.34
C SER A 257 13.65 15.58 21.11
N GLY A 258 12.44 16.10 21.27
CA GLY A 258 11.64 16.69 20.19
C GLY A 258 10.56 15.75 19.64
N ARG A 259 9.88 16.18 18.57
CA ARG A 259 8.95 15.31 17.85
C ARG A 259 9.75 14.24 17.12
N SER A 260 9.37 12.99 17.32
CA SER A 260 10.02 11.85 16.71
C SER A 260 9.00 10.80 16.33
N LEU A 261 9.37 9.93 15.40
CA LEU A 261 8.55 8.84 14.92
C LEU A 261 9.28 7.53 15.18
N ALA A 262 8.59 6.61 15.84
CA ALA A 262 9.01 5.23 15.97
C ALA A 262 8.64 4.48 14.70
N TRP A 263 9.52 3.59 14.27
CA TRP A 263 9.29 2.57 13.26
C TRP A 263 9.38 1.22 13.96
N ILE A 264 8.31 0.43 13.91
CA ILE A 264 8.23 -0.88 14.56
C ILE A 264 7.91 -1.92 13.48
N SER A 265 8.79 -2.91 13.32
CA SER A 265 8.71 -3.91 12.25
C SER A 265 9.16 -5.28 12.75
N LEU A 266 9.02 -6.30 11.92
CA LEU A 266 9.67 -7.59 12.10
C LEU A 266 10.92 -7.64 11.21
N MET A 267 12.03 -8.10 11.78
CA MET A 267 13.27 -8.40 11.07
C MET A 267 13.31 -9.90 10.80
N THR A 268 13.61 -10.28 9.57
CA THR A 268 13.84 -11.66 9.13
C THR A 268 15.12 -11.68 8.29
N ASP A 269 16.07 -12.53 8.65
CA ASP A 269 17.42 -12.51 8.07
C ASP A 269 18.05 -11.09 8.17
N ASP A 270 18.36 -10.46 7.03
CA ASP A 270 18.98 -9.14 6.92
C ASP A 270 18.01 -8.04 6.43
N SER A 271 16.69 -8.30 6.42
CA SER A 271 15.69 -7.34 5.95
C SER A 271 14.49 -7.26 6.88
N THR A 272 13.77 -6.15 6.82
CA THR A 272 12.49 -6.04 7.52
C THR A 272 11.35 -6.46 6.61
N ILE A 273 10.24 -6.93 7.19
CA ILE A 273 9.00 -7.20 6.44
C ILE A 273 8.49 -5.99 5.62
N ALA A 274 8.90 -4.77 5.99
CA ALA A 274 8.55 -3.55 5.27
C ALA A 274 9.29 -3.43 3.94
N ASP A 275 10.49 -4.01 3.83
CA ASP A 275 11.21 -4.11 2.56
C ASP A 275 10.49 -5.05 1.57
N HIS A 276 9.57 -5.89 2.08
CA HIS A 276 8.69 -6.78 1.31
C HIS A 276 7.26 -6.21 1.17
N GLY A 277 7.08 -4.91 1.39
CA GLY A 277 5.80 -4.22 1.21
C GLY A 277 4.76 -4.49 2.31
N SER A 278 5.19 -4.84 3.53
CA SER A 278 4.34 -4.88 4.72
C SER A 278 4.60 -3.65 5.60
N PRO A 279 3.74 -2.60 5.59
CA PRO A 279 4.05 -1.35 6.28
C PRO A 279 4.36 -1.54 7.77
N ALA A 280 5.46 -0.95 8.23
CA ALA A 280 5.80 -0.89 9.64
C ALA A 280 4.74 -0.12 10.45
N LEU A 281 4.54 -0.49 11.72
CA LEU A 281 3.78 0.34 12.64
C LEU A 281 4.59 1.58 12.97
N GLN A 282 3.95 2.74 12.81
CA GLN A 282 4.56 4.01 13.14
C GLN A 282 3.81 4.72 14.26
N LEU A 283 4.55 5.22 15.25
CA LEU A 283 4.02 5.93 16.41
C LEU A 283 4.77 7.25 16.61
N ALA A 284 4.08 8.33 16.94
CA ALA A 284 4.70 9.61 17.25
C ALA A 284 5.07 9.69 18.74
N SER A 285 6.23 10.29 19.06
CA SER A 285 6.47 10.73 20.43
C SER A 285 5.46 11.82 20.78
N LYS A 286 4.92 11.77 21.99
CA LYS A 286 4.16 12.91 22.51
C LYS A 286 5.11 14.10 22.53
N VAL A 287 4.76 15.15 21.80
CA VAL A 287 5.47 16.43 21.91
C VAL A 287 5.24 16.92 23.36
N PRO A 288 6.30 17.20 24.14
CA PRO A 288 6.15 17.74 25.48
C PRO A 288 5.42 19.08 25.49
#